data_AF-G7GVN3-F1
#
_entry.id   AF-G7GVN3-F1
#
_cell.length_a   1.000
_cell.length_b   1.000
_cell.length_c   1.000
_cell.angle_alpha   90.00
_cell.angle_beta   90.00
_cell.angle_gamma   90.00
#
_symmetry.space_group_name_H-M   'P 1'
#
loop_
_entity.id
_entity.type
_entity.pdbx_description
1 polymer ?
#
loop_
_entity_poly.entity_id
_entity_poly.type
_entity_poly.pdbx_seq_one_letter_code
_entity_poly.pdbx_strand_id
1 'polypeptide(L)'
;MSEKPPKLHVTQHAIFTESDGAWTGRYGGENWSVTATSKQEALDLMVEKLESVSDDYARNERLIRLAERVIAGTHTEEGFEAEYITETSYEDRMIELMETQFDDD
;
A
#
# COMPACT_ATOMS: atom_id res chain seq x y z
N MET A 1 -31.51 -10.76 -1.47
CA MET A 1 -30.47 -10.21 -0.57
C MET A 1 -29.82 -9.08 -1.36
N SER A 2 -29.79 -7.85 -0.85
CA SER A 2 -29.05 -6.78 -1.53
C SER A 2 -27.57 -7.03 -1.29
N GLU A 3 -26.80 -7.20 -2.36
CA GLU A 3 -25.34 -7.18 -2.28
C GLU A 3 -24.91 -5.83 -1.68
N LYS A 4 -24.01 -5.88 -0.70
CA LYS A 4 -23.41 -4.66 -0.15
C LYS A 4 -22.51 -4.03 -1.21
N PRO A 5 -22.34 -2.70 -1.16
CA PRO A 5 -21.53 -2.00 -2.15
C PRO A 5 -20.09 -2.52 -2.15
N PRO A 6 -19.44 -2.59 -3.32
CA PRO A 6 -18.06 -3.05 -3.43
C PRO A 6 -17.12 -2.16 -2.61
N LYS A 7 -16.03 -2.76 -2.13
CA LYS A 7 -14.98 -2.08 -1.36
C LYS A 7 -13.87 -1.68 -2.30
N LEU A 8 -13.35 -0.46 -2.12
CA LEU A 8 -12.13 -0.03 -2.79
C LEU A 8 -10.94 -0.73 -2.13
N HIS A 9 -10.21 -1.51 -2.90
CA HIS A 9 -8.97 -2.13 -2.47
C HIS A 9 -7.80 -1.48 -3.19
N VAL A 10 -6.75 -1.17 -2.43
CA VAL A 10 -5.50 -0.59 -2.92
C VAL A 10 -4.38 -1.55 -2.56
N THR A 11 -3.58 -1.93 -3.55
CA THR A 11 -2.34 -2.69 -3.35
C THR A 11 -1.16 -1.79 -3.70
N GLN A 12 -0.25 -1.61 -2.73
CA GLN A 12 0.98 -0.84 -2.91
C GLN A 12 2.17 -1.79 -2.90
N HIS A 13 2.92 -1.84 -4.00
CA HIS A 13 4.17 -2.58 -4.11
C HIS A 13 5.35 -1.66 -3.77
N ALA A 14 6.26 -2.15 -2.93
CA ALA A 14 7.46 -1.40 -2.58
C ALA A 14 8.38 -1.26 -3.81
N ILE A 15 8.84 -0.03 -4.05
CA ILE A 15 9.75 0.32 -5.13
C ILE A 15 11.08 0.70 -4.50
N PHE A 16 12.14 0.03 -4.96
CA PHE A 16 13.49 0.26 -4.49
C PHE A 16 14.39 0.70 -5.63
N THR A 17 15.17 1.74 -5.38
CA THR A 17 16.22 2.23 -6.29
C THR A 17 17.53 2.28 -5.52
N GLU A 18 18.62 1.87 -6.18
CA GLU A 18 19.96 1.91 -5.61
C GLU A 18 20.80 2.91 -6.40
N SER A 19 21.52 3.78 -5.69
CA SER A 19 22.43 4.77 -6.26
C SER A 19 23.56 5.03 -5.28
N ASP A 20 24.81 4.91 -5.75
CA ASP A 20 26.02 5.15 -4.97
C ASP A 20 26.06 4.39 -3.62
N GLY A 21 25.55 3.15 -3.60
CA GLY A 21 25.49 2.32 -2.39
C GLY A 21 24.39 2.72 -1.40
N ALA A 22 23.57 3.72 -1.71
CA ALA A 22 22.39 4.09 -0.94
C ALA A 22 21.13 3.50 -1.60
N TRP A 23 20.26 2.93 -0.76
CA TRP A 23 18.97 2.38 -1.16
C TRP A 23 17.87 3.37 -0.81
N THR A 24 17.11 3.82 -1.81
CA THR A 24 15.89 4.61 -1.62
C THR A 24 14.67 3.72 -1.83
N GLY A 25 13.79 3.68 -0.81
CA GLY A 25 12.55 2.91 -0.82
C GLY A 25 11.32 3.83 -0.77
N ARG A 26 10.27 3.50 -1.55
CA ARG A 26 8.98 4.20 -1.54
C ARG A 26 7.84 3.25 -1.89
N TYR A 27 6.60 3.62 -1.56
CA TYR A 27 5.40 3.03 -2.12
C TYR A 27 4.80 3.96 -3.19
N GLY A 28 4.18 3.38 -4.22
CA GLY A 28 3.40 4.16 -5.19
C GLY A 28 2.29 4.96 -4.49
N GLY A 29 2.02 6.18 -4.95
CA GLY A 29 1.00 7.05 -4.36
C GLY A 29 1.37 7.74 -3.03
N GLU A 30 2.49 7.35 -2.40
CA GLU A 30 3.05 8.06 -1.25
C GLU A 30 3.85 9.28 -1.68
N ASN A 31 3.88 10.29 -0.82
CA ASN A 31 4.66 11.52 -1.01
C ASN A 31 5.95 11.54 -0.17
N TRP A 32 6.35 10.38 0.32
CA TRP A 32 7.56 10.19 1.13
C TRP A 32 8.36 9.01 0.57
N SER A 33 9.64 9.02 0.90
CA SER A 33 10.58 7.94 0.65
C SER A 33 11.53 7.84 1.84
N VAL A 34 12.16 6.69 2.00
CA VAL A 34 13.23 6.49 2.99
C VAL A 34 14.54 6.24 2.27
N THR A 35 15.67 6.40 2.96
CA THR A 35 16.99 6.08 2.41
C THR A 35 17.82 5.37 3.46
N ALA A 36 18.54 4.34 3.02
CA ALA A 36 19.30 3.44 3.88
C ALA A 36 20.58 2.96 3.19
N THR A 37 21.44 2.29 3.95
CA THR A 37 22.68 1.71 3.41
C THR A 37 22.49 0.30 2.84
N SER A 38 21.32 -0.30 3.06
CA SER A 38 20.95 -1.59 2.52
C SER A 38 19.47 -1.64 2.14
N LYS A 39 19.10 -2.57 1.25
CA LYS A 39 17.71 -2.78 0.86
C LYS A 39 16.82 -3.21 2.04
N GLN A 40 17.35 -4.05 2.94
CA GLN A 40 16.60 -4.52 4.11
C GLN A 40 16.33 -3.37 5.08
N GLU A 41 17.34 -2.57 5.40
CA GLU A 41 17.17 -1.38 6.24
C GLU A 41 16.19 -0.38 5.62
N ALA A 42 16.19 -0.22 4.29
CA ALA A 42 15.19 0.59 3.61
C ALA A 42 13.77 0.01 3.77
N LEU A 43 13.61 -1.31 3.72
CA LEU A 43 12.31 -1.96 3.94
C LEU A 43 11.81 -1.75 5.37
N ASP A 44 12.68 -1.94 6.37
CA ASP A 44 12.34 -1.75 7.78
C ASP A 44 11.89 -0.31 8.05
N LEU A 45 12.63 0.67 7.52
CA LEU A 45 12.25 2.10 7.59
C LEU A 45 10.94 2.41 6.87
N MET A 46 10.62 1.71 5.77
CA MET A 46 9.34 1.87 5.08
C MET A 46 8.16 1.38 5.94
N VAL A 47 8.33 0.26 6.65
CA VAL A 47 7.32 -0.28 7.56
C VAL A 47 7.09 0.68 8.73
N GLU A 48 8.15 1.12 9.39
CA GLU A 48 8.06 2.14 10.47
C GLU A 48 7.37 3.42 9.97
N LYS A 49 7.70 3.84 8.73
CA LYS A 49 7.09 5.02 8.15
C LYS A 49 5.60 4.84 7.89
N LEU A 50 5.17 3.68 7.37
CA LEU A 50 3.76 3.34 7.18
C LEU A 50 2.98 3.38 8.50
N GLU A 51 3.52 2.78 9.56
CA GLU A 51 2.91 2.79 10.89
C GLU A 51 2.73 4.24 11.40
N SER A 52 3.75 5.08 11.20
CA SER A 52 3.71 6.50 11.61
C SER A 52 2.65 7.35 10.89
N VAL A 53 2.18 6.92 9.71
CA VAL A 53 1.18 7.64 8.89
C VAL A 53 -0.15 6.88 8.75
N SER A 54 -0.34 5.82 9.53
CA SER A 54 -1.54 4.97 9.51
C SER A 54 -2.83 5.76 9.78
N ASP A 55 -2.78 6.68 10.75
CA ASP A 55 -3.90 7.54 11.15
C ASP A 55 -3.98 8.89 10.39
N ASP A 56 -3.15 9.09 9.35
CA ASP A 56 -3.20 10.32 8.54
C ASP A 56 -4.41 10.29 7.59
N TYR A 57 -5.49 10.97 8.00
CA TYR A 57 -6.71 11.09 7.20
C TYR A 57 -6.47 11.78 5.84
N ALA A 58 -5.60 12.79 5.79
CA ALA A 58 -5.30 13.49 4.55
C ALA A 58 -4.52 12.59 3.57
N ARG A 59 -3.68 11.69 4.09
CA ARG A 59 -3.07 10.62 3.29
C ARG A 59 -4.13 9.69 2.72
N ASN A 60 -5.05 9.20 3.54
CA ASN A 60 -6.08 8.27 3.09
C ASN A 60 -6.97 8.88 1.99
N GLU A 61 -7.40 10.13 2.11
CA GLU A 61 -8.17 10.80 1.04
C GLU A 61 -7.39 10.92 -0.28
N ARG A 62 -6.07 11.17 -0.22
CA ARG A 62 -5.24 11.24 -1.44
C ARG A 62 -5.13 9.88 -2.11
N LEU A 63 -4.94 8.81 -1.34
CA LEU A 63 -4.85 7.45 -1.87
C LEU A 63 -6.17 7.01 -2.51
N ILE A 64 -7.31 7.36 -1.91
CA ILE A 64 -8.64 7.10 -2.49
C ILE A 64 -8.79 7.81 -3.85
N ARG A 65 -8.50 9.11 -3.92
CA ARG A 65 -8.58 9.87 -5.18
C ARG A 65 -7.60 9.37 -6.25
N LEU A 66 -6.45 8.85 -5.85
CA LEU A 66 -5.52 8.22 -6.77
C LEU A 66 -6.09 6.90 -7.30
N ALA A 67 -6.59 6.05 -6.42
CA ALA A 67 -7.20 4.77 -6.75
C ALA A 67 -8.38 4.91 -7.72
N GLU A 68 -9.28 5.86 -7.49
CA GLU A 68 -10.38 6.16 -8.41
C GLU A 68 -9.88 6.51 -9.82
N ARG A 69 -8.80 7.29 -9.93
CA ARG A 69 -8.20 7.65 -11.23
C ARG A 69 -7.51 6.47 -11.91
N VAL A 70 -6.88 5.59 -11.14
CA VAL A 70 -6.26 4.35 -11.63
C VAL A 70 -7.33 3.38 -12.15
N ILE A 71 -8.41 3.16 -11.40
CA ILE A 71 -9.56 2.34 -11.82
C ILE A 71 -10.21 2.90 -13.09
N ALA A 72 -10.35 4.22 -13.19
CA ALA A 72 -10.89 4.87 -14.38
C ALA A 72 -9.94 4.81 -15.59
N GLY A 73 -8.72 4.29 -15.45
CA GLY A 73 -7.70 4.26 -16.50
C GLY A 73 -7.15 5.63 -16.88
N THR A 74 -7.37 6.65 -16.04
CA THR A 74 -6.95 8.05 -16.29
C THR A 74 -5.59 8.39 -15.72
N HIS A 75 -5.03 7.52 -14.87
CA HIS A 75 -3.71 7.64 -14.29
C HIS A 75 -3.09 6.26 -14.14
N THR A 76 -1.77 6.17 -14.31
CA THR A 76 -0.97 4.99 -13.96
C THR A 76 0.10 5.42 -12.96
N GLU A 77 0.23 4.71 -11.86
CA GLU A 77 1.22 4.99 -10.83
C GLU A 77 2.04 3.72 -10.60
N GLU A 78 3.37 3.85 -10.64
CA GLU A 78 4.27 2.71 -10.42
C GLU A 78 4.01 2.09 -9.04
N GLY A 79 3.91 0.76 -8.98
CA GLY A 79 3.71 0.03 -7.73
C GLY A 79 2.40 0.36 -7.03
N PHE A 80 1.39 0.87 -7.74
CA PHE A 80 0.08 1.18 -7.18
C PHE A 80 -1.02 0.59 -8.05
N GLU A 81 -1.79 -0.31 -7.46
CA GLU A 81 -2.92 -0.97 -8.09
C GLU A 81 -4.18 -0.69 -7.28
N ALA A 82 -5.31 -0.58 -7.97
CA ALA A 82 -6.59 -0.33 -7.35
C ALA A 82 -7.70 -1.08 -8.08
N GLU A 83 -8.59 -1.68 -7.30
CA GLU A 83 -9.75 -2.41 -7.80
C GLU A 83 -10.93 -2.32 -6.83
N TYR A 84 -12.13 -2.55 -7.36
CA TYR A 84 -13.32 -2.75 -6.54
C TYR A 84 -13.50 -4.24 -6.28
N ILE A 85 -13.39 -4.63 -5.00
CA ILE A 85 -13.58 -6.01 -4.58
C ILE A 85 -14.93 -6.19 -3.88
N THR A 86 -15.43 -7.42 -3.89
CA THR A 86 -16.65 -7.77 -3.13
C THR A 86 -16.37 -7.74 -1.63
N GLU A 87 -17.42 -7.65 -0.80
CA GLU A 87 -17.24 -7.74 0.64
C GLU A 87 -16.65 -9.09 1.07
N THR A 88 -17.08 -10.20 0.48
CA THR A 88 -16.52 -11.53 0.77
C THR A 88 -15.03 -11.58 0.48
N SER A 89 -14.60 -11.05 -0.67
CA SER A 89 -13.16 -10.97 -1.01
C SER A 89 -12.36 -10.09 -0.04
N TYR A 90 -12.99 -9.08 0.56
CA TYR A 90 -12.36 -8.25 1.58
C TYR A 90 -12.24 -9.00 2.91
N GLU A 91 -13.29 -9.70 3.33
CA GLU A 91 -13.29 -10.51 4.56
C GLU A 91 -12.25 -11.64 4.49
N ASP A 92 -12.19 -12.36 3.38
CA ASP A 92 -11.21 -13.44 3.18
C ASP A 92 -9.76 -12.92 3.25
N ARG A 93 -9.47 -11.77 2.62
CA ARG A 93 -8.14 -11.15 2.69
C ARG A 93 -7.78 -10.65 4.10
N MET A 94 -8.76 -10.15 4.84
CA MET A 94 -8.53 -9.74 6.24
C MET A 94 -8.20 -10.96 7.12
N ILE A 95 -8.81 -12.11 6.86
CA ILE A 95 -8.49 -13.38 7.55
C ILE A 95 -7.06 -13.82 7.20
N GLU A 96 -6.67 -13.83 5.93
CA GLU A 96 -5.31 -14.18 5.49
C GLU A 96 -4.23 -13.29 6.16
N LEU A 97 -4.49 -11.99 6.25
CA LEU A 97 -3.59 -11.05 6.93
C LEU A 97 -3.47 -11.33 8.43
N MET A 98 -4.58 -11.66 9.10
CA MET A 98 -4.55 -12.05 10.52
C MET A 98 -3.78 -13.36 10.70
N GLU A 99 -4.03 -14.38 9.88
CA GLU A 99 -3.33 -15.67 9.96
C GLU A 99 -1.82 -15.51 9.73
N THR A 100 -1.42 -14.70 8.74
CA THR A 100 0.01 -14.41 8.49
C THR A 100 0.66 -13.67 9.67
N GLN A 101 -0.10 -12.82 10.38
CA GLN A 101 0.39 -12.13 11.57
C GLN A 101 0.52 -13.06 12.80
N PHE A 102 -0.18 -14.21 12.81
CA PHE A 102 -0.10 -15.22 13.87
C PHE A 102 0.91 -16.34 13.59
N ASP A 103 1.36 -16.52 12.34
CA ASP A 103 2.37 -17.52 11.97
C ASP A 103 3.83 -17.07 12.27
N ASP A 104 4.02 -15.87 12.82
CA ASP A 104 5.32 -15.29 13.23
C ASP A 104 5.65 -15.48 14.74
N ASP A 105 4.95 -16.38 15.46
CA ASP A 105 5.22 -16.79 16.87
C ASP A 105 5.67 -18.27 16.99
#